data_AF-A0A2D9KSC6-F1
#
_entry.id   AF-A0A2D9KSC6-F1
#
_cell.length_a   1.000
_cell.length_b   1.000
_cell.length_c   1.000
_cell.angle_alpha   90.00
_cell.angle_beta   90.00
_cell.angle_gamma   90.00
#
_symmetry.space_group_name_H-M   'P 1'
#
loop_
_entity.id
_entity.type
_entity.pdbx_description
1 polymer ?
#
loop_
_entity_poly.entity_id
_entity_poly.type
_entity_poly.pdbx_seq_one_letter_code
_entity_poly.pdbx_strand_id
1 'polypeptide(L)'
;MAVNDKQRRYLKGLAHPLKPVVMIGNAGLTENVLAEIENALAYHELIKVRVSGQEKADRKQMLDEIAEKTGADLVMVIGHIGGLYRPADKPVIQLPG
;
A
#
# COMPACT_ATOMS: atom_id res chain seq x y z
N MET A 1 4.91 -2.11 14.34
CA MET A 1 6.27 -1.51 14.36
C MET A 1 6.38 -0.71 13.07
N ALA A 2 6.58 0.61 13.14
CA ALA A 2 6.56 1.45 11.95
C ALA A 2 7.83 1.23 11.09
N VAL A 3 7.67 1.24 9.76
CA VAL A 3 8.78 1.09 8.81
C VAL A 3 9.76 2.26 8.92
N ASN A 4 11.03 1.97 9.24
CA ASN A 4 12.09 3.00 9.31
C ASN A 4 12.59 3.43 7.92
N ASP A 5 13.41 4.48 7.82
CA ASP A 5 13.87 5.01 6.53
C ASP A 5 14.65 4.01 5.67
N LYS A 6 15.48 3.15 6.28
CA LYS A 6 16.26 2.14 5.57
C LYS A 6 15.36 1.07 4.97
N GLN A 7 14.41 0.59 5.76
CA GLN A 7 13.38 -0.36 5.36
C GLN A 7 12.48 0.24 4.28
N ARG A 8 12.09 1.52 4.40
CA ARG A 8 11.29 2.23 3.40
C ARG A 8 11.99 2.30 2.05
N ARG A 9 13.29 2.58 2.03
CA ARG A 9 14.09 2.57 0.78
C ARG A 9 14.17 1.17 0.16
N TYR A 10 14.35 0.15 0.98
CA TYR A 10 14.34 -1.24 0.53
C TYR A 10 12.99 -1.65 -0.07
N LEU A 11 11.89 -1.39 0.65
CA LEU A 11 10.52 -1.67 0.21
C LEU A 11 10.15 -0.88 -1.05
N LYS A 12 10.63 0.36 -1.20
CA LYS A 12 10.50 1.13 -2.45
C LYS A 12 11.16 0.41 -3.64
N GLY A 13 12.35 -0.15 -3.43
CA GLY A 13 13.06 -0.94 -4.45
C GLY A 13 12.28 -2.19 -4.85
N LEU A 14 11.79 -2.94 -3.86
CA LEU A 14 10.97 -4.14 -4.09
C LEU A 14 9.63 -3.80 -4.76
N ALA A 15 9.02 -2.68 -4.38
CA ALA A 15 7.75 -2.25 -4.95
C ALA A 15 7.93 -1.80 -6.40
N HIS A 16 9.05 -1.18 -6.80
CA HIS A 16 9.23 -0.58 -8.13
C HIS A 16 8.77 -1.47 -9.31
N PRO A 17 9.18 -2.75 -9.44
CA PRO A 17 8.74 -3.64 -10.51
C PRO A 17 7.31 -4.17 -10.38
N LEU A 18 6.67 -4.06 -9.21
CA LEU A 18 5.34 -4.61 -8.98
C LEU A 18 4.29 -3.87 -9.82
N LYS A 19 3.26 -4.58 -10.26
CA LYS A 19 2.05 -3.97 -10.82
C LYS A 19 1.05 -3.69 -9.69
N PRO A 20 0.22 -2.65 -9.79
CA PRO A 20 -0.91 -2.49 -8.87
C PRO A 20 -1.80 -3.72 -8.91
N VAL A 21 -2.09 -4.27 -7.73
CA VAL A 21 -2.98 -5.44 -7.57
C VAL A 21 -4.39 -5.01 -7.18
N VAL A 22 -4.56 -3.81 -6.63
CA VAL A 22 -5.86 -3.20 -6.36
C VAL A 22 -5.97 -1.86 -7.10
N MET A 23 -7.15 -1.61 -7.67
CA MET A 23 -7.49 -0.38 -8.37
C MET A 23 -8.75 0.25 -7.78
N ILE A 24 -8.62 1.49 -7.33
CA ILE A 24 -9.72 2.30 -6.80
C ILE A 24 -10.21 3.23 -7.90
N GLY A 25 -11.46 3.05 -8.28
CA GLY A 25 -12.16 3.88 -9.26
C GLY A 25 -12.90 5.06 -8.62
N ASN A 26 -13.82 5.64 -9.37
CA ASN A 26 -14.56 6.84 -8.95
C ASN A 26 -15.45 6.64 -7.72
N ALA A 27 -15.84 5.40 -7.42
CA ALA A 27 -16.60 5.05 -6.21
C ALA A 27 -15.77 5.18 -4.91
N GLY A 28 -14.45 5.40 -5.02
CA GLY A 28 -13.56 5.57 -3.88
C GLY A 28 -13.33 4.29 -3.08
N LEU A 29 -12.93 4.46 -1.82
CA LEU A 29 -12.63 3.37 -0.90
C LEU A 29 -13.92 2.76 -0.33
N THR A 30 -14.47 1.78 -1.05
CA THR A 30 -15.62 0.99 -0.58
C THR A 30 -15.18 -0.15 0.35
N GLU A 31 -16.13 -0.76 1.06
CA GLU A 31 -15.85 -1.93 1.92
C GLU A 31 -15.28 -3.11 1.13
N ASN A 32 -15.78 -3.35 -0.08
CA ASN A 32 -15.25 -4.41 -0.96
C ASN A 32 -13.80 -4.14 -1.36
N VAL A 33 -13.48 -2.89 -1.72
CA VAL A 33 -12.10 -2.50 -2.05
C VAL A 33 -11.20 -2.64 -0.83
N LEU A 34 -11.66 -2.24 0.35
CA LEU A 34 -10.91 -2.41 1.59
C LEU A 34 -10.64 -3.89 1.90
N ALA A 35 -11.63 -4.76 1.72
CA ALA A 35 -11.47 -6.20 1.88
C ALA A 35 -10.47 -6.80 0.86
N GLU A 36 -10.46 -6.33 -0.38
CA GLU A 36 -9.46 -6.73 -1.37
C GLU A 36 -8.05 -6.30 -0.97
N ILE A 37 -7.89 -5.09 -0.44
CA ILE A 37 -6.60 -4.58 0.06
C ILE A 37 -6.12 -5.43 1.24
N GLU A 38 -7.01 -5.73 2.19
CA GLU A 38 -6.71 -6.59 3.34
C GLU A 38 -6.20 -7.96 2.92
N ASN A 39 -6.91 -8.61 1.98
CA ASN A 39 -6.49 -9.88 1.42
C ASN A 39 -5.13 -9.76 0.72
N ALA A 40 -4.96 -8.77 -0.15
CA ALA A 40 -3.72 -8.57 -0.89
C ALA A 40 -2.52 -8.32 0.04
N LEU A 41 -2.70 -7.55 1.13
CA LEU A 41 -1.68 -7.35 2.16
C LEU A 41 -1.35 -8.65 2.89
N ALA A 42 -2.35 -9.46 3.24
CA ALA A 42 -2.12 -10.73 3.94
C ALA A 42 -1.30 -11.73 3.10
N TYR A 43 -1.51 -11.76 1.79
CA TYR A 43 -0.79 -12.69 0.89
C TYR A 43 0.58 -12.18 0.43
N HIS A 44 0.70 -10.88 0.16
CA HIS A 44 1.90 -10.34 -0.51
C HIS A 44 2.79 -9.50 0.40
N GLU A 45 2.28 -9.08 1.57
CA GLU A 45 2.88 -8.14 2.52
C GLU A 45 3.09 -6.73 1.94
N LEU A 46 3.66 -6.63 0.73
CA LEU A 46 3.92 -5.41 -0.02
C LEU A 46 3.05 -5.38 -1.28
N ILE A 47 2.16 -4.40 -1.37
CA ILE A 47 1.27 -4.25 -2.53
C ILE A 47 1.33 -2.84 -3.11
N LYS A 48 0.89 -2.72 -4.36
CA LYS A 48 0.60 -1.43 -5.00
C LYS A 48 -0.90 -1.27 -5.18
N VAL A 49 -1.40 -0.09 -4.80
CA VAL A 49 -2.79 0.33 -5.00
C VAL A 49 -2.79 1.53 -5.94
N ARG A 50 -3.67 1.51 -6.95
CA ARG A 50 -3.85 2.61 -7.90
C ARG A 50 -5.14 3.37 -7.59
N VAL A 51 -5.06 4.66 -7.35
CA VAL A 51 -6.23 5.54 -7.10
C VAL A 51 -6.49 6.41 -8.32
N SER A 52 -7.57 6.15 -9.05
CA SER A 52 -7.92 6.88 -10.28
C SER A 52 -9.01 7.94 -10.03
N GLY A 53 -9.05 8.97 -10.87
CA GLY A 53 -10.17 9.94 -10.91
C GLY A 53 -10.19 11.01 -9.81
N GLN A 54 -9.27 10.96 -8.85
CA GLN A 54 -9.17 11.90 -7.72
C GLN A 54 -8.04 12.91 -7.92
N GLU A 55 -8.13 14.10 -7.33
CA GLU A 55 -7.03 15.08 -7.33
C GLU A 55 -5.86 14.64 -6.45
N LYS A 56 -4.70 15.31 -6.56
CA LYS A 56 -3.47 14.86 -5.88
C LYS A 56 -3.61 14.81 -4.35
N ALA A 57 -4.31 15.77 -3.75
CA ALA A 57 -4.54 15.82 -2.30
C ALA A 57 -5.43 14.66 -1.85
N ASP A 58 -6.56 14.46 -2.52
CA ASP A 58 -7.53 13.40 -2.23
C ASP A 58 -6.92 12.01 -2.38
N ARG A 59 -6.08 11.80 -3.41
CA ARG A 59 -5.34 10.54 -3.59
C ARG A 59 -4.44 10.24 -2.39
N LYS A 60 -3.72 11.25 -1.89
CA LYS A 60 -2.82 11.06 -0.75
C LYS A 60 -3.64 10.76 0.51
N GLN A 61 -4.70 11.52 0.76
CA GLN A 61 -5.60 11.31 1.90
C GLN A 61 -6.21 9.90 1.88
N MET A 62 -6.64 9.43 0.71
CA MET A 62 -7.18 8.07 0.57
C MET A 62 -6.12 7.00 0.83
N LEU A 63 -4.89 7.18 0.36
CA LEU A 63 -3.79 6.25 0.66
C LEU A 63 -3.41 6.23 2.15
N ASP A 64 -3.42 7.41 2.78
CA ASP A 64 -3.21 7.55 4.23
C ASP A 64 -4.36 6.87 5.00
N GLU A 65 -5.61 7.03 4.58
CA GLU A 65 -6.78 6.37 5.17
C GLU A 65 -6.71 4.84 5.04
N ILE A 66 -6.27 4.32 3.88
CA ILE A 66 -6.06 2.88 3.69
C ILE A 66 -4.99 2.37 4.64
N ALA A 67 -3.87 3.08 4.75
CA ALA A 67 -2.78 2.72 5.66
C ALA A 67 -3.28 2.65 7.11
N GLU A 68 -4.06 3.64 7.55
CA GLU A 68 -4.66 3.67 8.89
C GLU A 68 -5.63 2.50 9.11
N LYS A 69 -6.60 2.30 8.21
CA LYS A 69 -7.62 1.24 8.34
C LYS A 69 -7.06 -0.18 8.33
N THR A 70 -5.96 -0.39 7.60
CA THR A 70 -5.32 -1.70 7.44
C THR A 70 -4.16 -1.92 8.40
N GLY A 71 -3.72 -0.87 9.13
CA GLY A 71 -2.48 -0.91 9.91
C GLY A 71 -1.23 -1.13 9.05
N ALA A 72 -1.28 -0.80 7.77
CA ALA A 72 -0.15 -0.88 6.85
C ALA A 72 0.65 0.42 6.86
N ASP A 73 1.94 0.34 6.53
CA ASP A 73 2.80 1.48 6.29
C ASP A 73 2.72 1.91 4.82
N LEU A 74 2.39 3.19 4.57
CA LEU A 74 2.53 3.80 3.24
C LEU A 74 4.00 4.08 2.94
N VAL A 75 4.63 3.19 2.19
CA VAL A 75 6.08 3.24 1.90
C VAL A 75 6.42 4.14 0.72
N MET A 76 5.49 4.35 -0.22
CA MET A 76 5.70 5.20 -1.40
C MET A 76 4.41 5.73 -2.00
N VAL A 77 4.51 6.89 -2.64
CA VAL A 77 3.47 7.46 -3.51
C VAL A 77 4.13 7.95 -4.79
N ILE A 78 3.71 7.43 -5.94
CA ILE A 78 4.16 7.88 -7.27
C ILE A 78 2.92 8.17 -8.12
N GLY A 79 2.64 9.45 -8.35
CA GLY A 79 1.47 9.89 -9.12
C GLY A 79 0.16 9.43 -8.48
N HIS A 80 -0.46 8.40 -9.07
CA HIS A 80 -1.70 7.77 -8.61
C HIS A 80 -1.49 6.39 -7.96
N ILE A 81 -0.24 5.97 -7.76
CA ILE A 81 0.09 4.65 -7.18
C ILE A 81 0.64 4.85 -5.76
N GLY A 82 0.02 4.19 -4.80
CA GLY A 82 0.56 4.01 -3.45
C GLY A 82 1.15 2.61 -3.28
N GLY A 83 2.27 2.52 -2.56
CA GLY A 83 2.83 1.24 -2.10
C GLY A 83 2.59 1.09 -0.61
N LEU A 84 1.94 0.01 -0.21
CA LEU A 84 1.57 -0.30 1.17
C LEU A 84 2.28 -1.57 1.62
N TYR A 85 2.79 -1.56 2.84
CA TYR A 85 3.46 -2.71 3.44
C TYR A 85 2.85 -3.05 4.80
N ARG A 86 2.54 -4.33 5.03
CA ARG A 86 2.20 -4.87 6.33
C ARG A 86 2.82 -6.26 6.46
N PRO A 87 3.64 -6.53 7.50
CA PRO A 87 4.19 -7.86 7.71
C PRO A 87 3.05 -8.86 7.98
N ALA A 88 3.14 -10.05 7.40
CA ALA A 88 2.27 -11.17 7.73
C ALA A 88 2.73 -11.84 9.04
N ASP A 89 1.89 -12.72 9.61
CA ASP A 89 2.26 -13.52 10.79
C ASP A 89 3.54 -14.35 10.57
N LYS A 90 3.78 -14.74 9.31
CA LYS A 90 4.99 -15.40 8.86
C LYS A 90 5.60 -14.57 7.73
N PRO A 91 6.50 -13.61 8.05
CA PRO A 91 7.02 -12.69 7.05
C PRO A 91 7.87 -13.41 6.00
N VAL A 92 7.62 -13.10 4.73
CA VAL A 92 8.44 -13.59 3.60
C VAL A 92 9.41 -12.52 3.12
N ILE A 93 9.07 -11.24 3.32
CA ILE A 93 9.96 -10.11 3.05
C ILE A 93 10.88 -9.89 4.25
N GLN A 94 12.17 -10.18 4.07
CA GLN A 94 13.19 -9.89 5.07
C GLN A 94 13.56 -8.40 5.01
N LEU A 95 13.15 -7.65 6.02
CA LEU A 95 13.51 -6.25 6.15
C LEU A 95 14.96 -6.09 6.60
N PRO A 96 15.70 -5.10 6.07
CA PRO A 96 17.01 -4.77 6.60
C PRO A 96 16.89 -4.25 8.03
N GLY A 97 17.83 -4.67 8.89
CA GLY A 97 18.02 -4.09 10.23
C GLY A 97 18.44 -2.64 10.18
#